data_AF-A0A4V5PMZ2-F1
#
_entry.id   AF-A0A4V5PMZ2-F1
#
_cell.length_a   1.000
_cell.length_b   1.000
_cell.length_c   1.000
_cell.angle_alpha   90.00
_cell.angle_beta   90.00
_cell.angle_gamma   90.00
#
_symmetry.space_group_name_H-M   'P 1'
#
loop_
_entity.id
_entity.type
_entity.pdbx_description
1 polymer ?
#
loop_
_entity_poly.entity_id
_entity_poly.type
_entity_poly.pdbx_seq_one_letter_code
_entity_poly.pdbx_strand_id
1 'polypeptide(L)'
;MKATNMRPLATAQEAFTTLAESLLIAFRFEHAPKRFTLVCDFPPDEGAQRAFVGFLFTGVRGYTREAGDLAVNRKFQESYETRESPRAVVVESIKASRRSQSGSLELWFGFNFGGISFQYDHVTAFVRNAHVEKRGNDWIYRDAQTGERFDDAEPFPLLRGSSTESG
;
A
#
# COMPACT_ATOMS: atom_id res chain seq x y z
N MET A 1 -5.71 22.97 2.55
CA MET A 1 -5.03 21.67 2.78
C MET A 1 -3.63 21.77 2.18
N LYS A 2 -2.58 21.61 2.98
CA LYS A 2 -1.21 21.58 2.45
C LYS A 2 -0.98 20.23 1.77
N ALA A 3 -0.40 20.24 0.57
CA ALA A 3 -0.07 19.04 -0.18
C ALA A 3 0.84 18.14 0.66
N THR A 4 0.39 16.91 0.93
CA THR A 4 1.25 15.89 1.52
C THR A 4 2.37 15.58 0.52
N ASN A 5 3.62 15.77 0.91
CA ASN A 5 4.79 15.55 0.04
C ASN A 5 4.95 14.06 -0.26
N MET A 6 4.29 13.60 -1.32
CA MET A 6 4.46 12.27 -1.88
C MET A 6 5.51 12.37 -2.99
N ARG A 7 6.67 11.72 -2.82
CA ARG A 7 7.69 11.68 -3.88
C ARG A 7 7.36 10.52 -4.84
N PRO A 8 7.12 10.77 -6.14
CA PRO A 8 6.95 9.69 -7.10
C PRO A 8 8.26 8.92 -7.27
N LEU A 9 8.17 7.60 -7.43
CA LEU A 9 9.31 6.78 -7.83
C LEU A 9 9.54 6.86 -9.34
N ALA A 10 10.82 6.75 -9.75
CA ALA A 10 11.21 6.78 -11.16
C ALA A 10 10.57 5.65 -11.96
N THR A 11 10.51 4.43 -11.39
CA THR A 11 9.69 3.36 -11.93
C THR A 11 8.96 2.61 -10.82
N ALA A 12 7.66 2.37 -11.01
CA ALA A 12 6.88 1.55 -10.09
C ALA A 12 7.29 0.07 -10.14
N GLN A 13 7.81 -0.40 -11.28
CA GLN A 13 8.24 -1.78 -11.46
C GLN A 13 9.45 -2.15 -10.60
N GLU A 14 10.43 -1.27 -10.46
CA GLU A 14 11.60 -1.53 -9.59
C GLU A 14 11.15 -1.72 -8.14
N ALA A 15 10.18 -0.93 -7.68
CA ALA A 15 9.66 -1.01 -6.31
C ALA A 15 8.95 -2.33 -5.99
N PHE A 16 8.44 -3.06 -7.00
CA PHE A 16 7.84 -4.38 -6.75
C PHE A 16 8.87 -5.41 -6.29
N THR A 17 10.12 -5.30 -6.75
CA THR A 17 11.17 -6.26 -6.39
C THR A 17 11.55 -6.18 -4.91
N THR A 18 11.22 -5.07 -4.24
CA THR A 18 11.51 -4.82 -2.83
C THR A 18 10.29 -4.98 -1.93
N LEU A 19 9.14 -5.42 -2.47
CA LEU A 19 7.93 -5.65 -1.69
C LEU A 19 7.90 -7.02 -1.02
N ALA A 20 8.71 -7.98 -1.48
CA ALA A 20 8.81 -9.26 -0.78
C ALA A 20 9.28 -9.00 0.65
N GLU A 21 8.61 -9.63 1.61
CA GLU A 21 8.82 -9.47 3.06
C GLU A 21 8.38 -8.11 3.64
N SER A 22 7.76 -7.23 2.84
CA SER A 22 7.16 -6.00 3.34
C SER A 22 5.87 -6.25 4.11
N LEU A 23 5.66 -5.50 5.19
CA LEU A 23 4.39 -5.39 5.89
C LEU A 23 3.35 -4.70 5.02
N LEU A 24 2.21 -5.36 4.81
CA LEU A 24 1.01 -4.77 4.23
C LEU A 24 0.37 -3.82 5.26
N ILE A 25 0.33 -2.54 4.93
CA ILE A 25 -0.33 -1.51 5.74
C ILE A 25 -1.80 -1.40 5.35
N ALA A 26 -2.08 -1.32 4.05
CA ALA A 26 -3.44 -1.24 3.53
C ALA A 26 -3.55 -1.71 2.07
N PHE A 27 -4.73 -2.19 1.68
CA PHE A 27 -5.14 -2.17 0.27
C PHE A 27 -6.59 -1.74 0.14
N ARG A 28 -6.96 -1.27 -1.06
CA ARG A 28 -8.35 -0.97 -1.42
C ARG A 28 -8.57 -1.19 -2.90
N PHE A 29 -9.64 -1.87 -3.27
CA PHE A 29 -10.17 -1.93 -4.62
C PHE A 29 -11.44 -1.08 -4.72
N GLU A 30 -11.52 -0.23 -5.74
CA GLU A 30 -12.68 0.60 -6.05
C GLU A 30 -13.24 0.19 -7.42
N HIS A 31 -14.43 -0.40 -7.46
CA HIS A 31 -15.06 -0.88 -8.71
C HIS A 31 -15.30 0.24 -9.73
N ALA A 32 -15.66 1.43 -9.26
CA ALA A 32 -15.71 2.66 -10.04
C ALA A 32 -14.89 3.70 -9.27
N PRO A 33 -13.77 4.20 -9.81
CA PRO A 33 -13.36 4.21 -11.23
C PRO A 33 -12.35 3.12 -11.63
N LYS A 34 -12.45 1.90 -11.09
CA LYS A 34 -11.52 0.78 -11.34
C LYS A 34 -10.09 1.08 -10.90
N ARG A 35 -9.94 1.35 -9.61
CA ARG A 35 -8.66 1.64 -8.96
C ARG A 35 -8.30 0.58 -7.95
N PHE A 36 -7.01 0.32 -7.81
CA PHE A 36 -6.48 -0.45 -6.71
C PHE A 36 -5.36 0.35 -6.04
N THR A 37 -5.44 0.49 -4.73
CA THR A 37 -4.40 1.12 -3.91
C THR A 37 -3.73 0.05 -3.06
N LEU A 38 -2.40 0.06 -3.00
CA LEU A 38 -1.60 -0.79 -2.13
C LEU A 38 -0.66 0.09 -1.32
N VAL A 39 -0.58 -0.14 -0.02
CA VAL A 39 0.37 0.54 0.87
C VAL A 39 1.11 -0.50 1.68
N CYS A 40 2.44 -0.43 1.63
CA CYS A 40 3.33 -1.29 2.40
C CYS A 40 4.36 -0.45 3.17
N ASP A 41 4.99 -1.05 4.17
CA ASP A 41 6.29 -0.55 4.61
C ASP A 41 7.32 -0.70 3.47
N PHE A 42 8.45 -0.01 3.61
CA PHE A 42 9.45 0.06 2.57
C PHE A 42 10.85 0.27 3.15
N PRO A 43 11.91 -0.20 2.48
CA PRO A 43 13.28 0.14 2.86
C PRO A 43 13.47 1.67 2.90
N PRO A 44 14.01 2.23 3.99
CA PRO A 44 14.25 3.67 4.09
C PRO A 44 15.40 4.13 3.18
N ASP A 45 15.26 5.33 2.62
CA ASP A 45 16.37 6.05 1.98
C ASP A 45 17.44 6.44 3.04
N GLU A 46 18.64 6.80 2.59
CA GLU A 46 19.72 7.25 3.48
C GLU A 46 19.27 8.42 4.38
N GLY A 47 19.52 8.30 5.68
CA GLY A 47 19.12 9.27 6.69
C GLY A 47 17.68 9.11 7.24
N ALA A 48 16.84 8.29 6.62
CA ALA A 48 15.50 7.96 7.15
C ALA A 48 15.55 6.73 8.08
N GLN A 49 14.61 6.65 9.03
CA GLN A 49 14.50 5.52 9.97
C GLN A 49 13.43 4.50 9.56
N ARG A 50 12.42 4.96 8.83
CA ARG A 50 11.35 4.16 8.23
C ARG A 50 10.97 4.75 6.88
N ALA A 51 10.44 3.92 5.99
CA ALA A 51 9.75 4.38 4.82
C ALA A 51 8.50 3.56 4.56
N PHE A 52 7.62 4.15 3.76
CA PHE A 52 6.40 3.54 3.28
C PHE A 52 6.34 3.74 1.77
N VAL A 53 5.71 2.80 1.08
CA VAL A 53 5.43 2.89 -0.35
C VAL A 53 3.94 2.77 -0.59
N GLY A 54 3.41 3.65 -1.44
CA GLY A 54 2.03 3.67 -1.88
C GLY A 54 1.97 3.47 -3.39
N PHE A 55 1.16 2.54 -3.86
CA PHE A 55 0.88 2.32 -5.27
C PHE A 55 -0.56 2.67 -5.58
N LEU A 56 -0.76 3.38 -6.68
CA LEU A 56 -2.07 3.63 -7.28
C LEU A 56 -2.10 2.98 -8.65
N PHE A 57 -2.91 1.95 -8.80
CA PHE A 57 -3.20 1.28 -10.05
C PHE A 57 -4.52 1.80 -10.62
N THR A 58 -4.54 2.08 -11.93
CA THR A 58 -5.75 2.53 -12.64
C THR A 58 -6.06 1.62 -13.82
N GLY A 59 -7.33 1.61 -14.23
CA GLY A 59 -7.81 0.70 -15.28
C GLY A 59 -7.81 -0.76 -14.82
N VAL A 60 -8.02 -0.99 -13.52
CA VAL A 60 -7.93 -2.33 -12.92
C VAL A 60 -9.02 -3.25 -13.47
N ARG A 61 -8.64 -4.46 -13.86
CA ARG A 61 -9.53 -5.49 -14.43
C ARG A 61 -9.19 -6.86 -13.86
N GLY A 62 -10.20 -7.73 -13.81
CA GLY A 62 -10.02 -9.11 -13.34
C GLY A 62 -9.56 -9.18 -11.89
N TYR A 63 -9.96 -8.22 -11.05
CA TYR A 63 -9.65 -8.24 -9.63
C TYR A 63 -10.17 -9.53 -9.00
N THR A 64 -9.26 -10.27 -8.38
CA THR A 64 -9.55 -11.51 -7.67
C THR A 64 -8.92 -11.44 -6.29
N ARG A 65 -9.72 -11.81 -5.29
CA ARG A 65 -9.28 -12.02 -3.91
C ARG A 65 -9.40 -13.50 -3.58
N GLU A 66 -8.28 -14.17 -3.37
CA GLU A 66 -8.25 -15.55 -2.91
C GLU A 66 -8.21 -15.58 -1.38
N ALA A 67 -9.32 -15.89 -0.73
CA ALA A 67 -9.40 -15.89 0.73
C ALA A 67 -8.53 -17.01 1.34
N GLY A 68 -7.74 -16.67 2.36
CA GLY A 68 -6.97 -17.64 3.13
C GLY A 68 -7.80 -18.44 4.14
N ASP A 69 -7.11 -19.32 4.85
CA ASP A 69 -7.70 -20.29 5.77
C ASP A 69 -8.27 -19.65 7.03
N LEU A 70 -7.71 -18.53 7.48
CA LEU A 70 -8.13 -17.89 8.72
C LEU A 70 -9.44 -17.12 8.52
N ALA A 71 -10.51 -17.60 9.17
CA ALA A 71 -11.87 -17.05 9.03
C ALA A 71 -11.96 -15.54 9.23
N VAL A 72 -11.21 -14.97 10.20
CA VAL A 72 -11.24 -13.54 10.50
C VAL A 72 -10.72 -12.66 9.37
N ASN A 73 -9.88 -13.20 8.48
CA ASN A 73 -9.32 -12.48 7.34
C ASN A 73 -10.22 -12.52 6.11
N ARG A 74 -11.18 -13.46 6.07
CA ARG A 74 -12.09 -13.64 4.92
C ARG A 74 -13.03 -12.45 4.72
N LYS A 75 -13.17 -11.56 5.70
CA LYS A 75 -13.92 -10.30 5.55
C LYS A 75 -13.21 -9.28 4.65
N PHE A 76 -11.88 -9.36 4.52
CA PHE A 76 -11.08 -8.39 3.75
C PHE A 76 -11.10 -8.73 2.26
N GLN A 77 -12.25 -8.49 1.64
CA GLN A 77 -12.49 -8.80 0.23
C GLN A 77 -12.05 -7.68 -0.72
N GLU A 78 -12.33 -6.43 -0.36
CA GLU A 78 -12.04 -5.28 -1.22
C GLU A 78 -11.13 -4.27 -0.54
N SER A 79 -11.06 -4.29 0.79
CA SER A 79 -10.15 -3.45 1.56
C SER A 79 -9.55 -4.19 2.73
N TYR A 80 -8.39 -3.72 3.16
CA TYR A 80 -7.71 -4.12 4.38
C TYR A 80 -6.98 -2.90 4.93
N GLU A 81 -6.97 -2.77 6.25
CA GLU A 81 -6.16 -1.81 6.98
C GLU A 81 -5.55 -2.51 8.19
N THR A 82 -4.27 -2.29 8.44
CA THR A 82 -3.54 -2.96 9.53
C THR A 82 -4.20 -2.76 10.91
N ARG A 83 -4.86 -1.61 11.13
CA ARG A 83 -5.60 -1.30 12.36
C ARG A 83 -6.84 -2.15 12.58
N GLU A 84 -7.44 -2.66 11.51
CA GLU A 84 -8.66 -3.48 11.56
C GLU A 84 -8.35 -4.98 11.71
N SER A 85 -7.07 -5.32 11.64
CA SER A 85 -6.57 -6.69 11.72
C SER A 85 -5.89 -6.94 13.07
N PRO A 86 -6.19 -8.06 13.74
CA PRO A 86 -5.47 -8.45 14.95
C PRO A 86 -4.04 -8.92 14.67
N ARG A 87 -3.64 -9.06 13.40
CA ARG A 87 -2.35 -9.60 12.99
C ARG A 87 -1.75 -8.80 11.85
N ALA A 88 -0.44 -8.60 11.92
CA ALA A 88 0.36 -8.14 10.81
C ALA A 88 0.23 -9.10 9.61
N VAL A 89 0.15 -8.54 8.42
CA VAL A 89 0.10 -9.27 7.15
C VAL A 89 1.33 -8.88 6.35
N VAL A 90 2.08 -9.87 5.86
CA VAL A 90 3.33 -9.65 5.12
C VAL A 90 3.12 -10.09 3.68
N VAL A 91 3.74 -9.39 2.74
CA VAL A 91 3.80 -9.83 1.34
C VAL A 91 4.84 -10.94 1.24
N GLU A 92 4.41 -12.19 1.11
CA GLU A 92 5.31 -13.35 1.00
C GLU A 92 5.83 -13.55 -0.43
N SER A 93 5.01 -13.26 -1.44
CA SER A 93 5.48 -13.30 -2.83
C SER A 93 4.76 -12.30 -3.71
N ILE A 94 5.45 -11.88 -4.76
CA ILE A 94 4.97 -10.95 -5.76
C ILE A 94 5.35 -11.44 -7.15
N LYS A 95 4.39 -11.43 -8.06
CA LYS A 95 4.64 -11.62 -9.49
C LYS A 95 4.04 -10.44 -10.23
N ALA A 96 4.92 -9.62 -10.80
CA ALA A 96 4.54 -8.51 -11.65
C ALA A 96 5.01 -8.79 -13.07
N SER A 97 4.14 -8.52 -14.04
CA SER A 97 4.52 -8.58 -15.45
C SER A 97 4.00 -7.34 -16.17
N ARG A 98 4.72 -6.87 -17.18
CA ARG A 98 4.29 -5.77 -18.04
C ARG A 98 4.37 -6.19 -19.50
N ARG A 99 3.26 -6.06 -20.22
CA ARG A 99 3.14 -6.37 -21.65
C ARG A 99 2.53 -5.18 -22.38
N SER A 100 3.32 -4.54 -23.22
CA SER A 100 2.89 -3.36 -23.99
C SER A 100 2.28 -2.28 -23.07
N GLN A 101 0.97 -2.03 -23.18
CA GLN A 101 0.23 -1.01 -22.45
C GLN A 101 -0.46 -1.52 -21.18
N SER A 102 -0.32 -2.80 -20.81
CA SER A 102 -0.96 -3.37 -19.62
C SER A 102 0.03 -4.11 -18.73
N GLY A 103 -0.26 -4.16 -17.44
CA GLY A 103 0.46 -4.97 -16.47
C GLY A 103 -0.46 -5.96 -15.77
N SER A 104 0.16 -6.95 -15.14
CA SER A 104 -0.50 -7.85 -14.20
C SER A 104 0.27 -7.84 -12.89
N LEU A 105 -0.46 -7.97 -11.79
CA LEU A 105 0.08 -8.12 -10.46
C LEU A 105 -0.59 -9.29 -9.76
N GLU A 106 0.22 -10.16 -9.16
CA GLU A 106 -0.21 -11.17 -8.20
C GLU A 106 0.58 -10.96 -6.91
N LEU A 107 -0.14 -10.87 -5.79
CA LEU A 107 0.39 -10.74 -4.45
C LEU A 107 -0.08 -11.92 -3.62
N TRP A 108 0.84 -12.55 -2.89
CA TRP A 108 0.54 -13.60 -1.94
C TRP A 108 0.97 -13.18 -0.54
N PHE A 109 0.11 -13.39 0.44
CA PHE A 109 0.31 -12.98 1.83
C PHE A 109 0.30 -14.18 2.81
N GLY A 110 0.52 -15.39 2.29
CA GLY A 110 0.53 -16.63 3.07
C GLY A 110 -0.84 -17.28 3.23
N PHE A 111 -0.84 -18.56 3.61
CA PHE A 111 -2.05 -19.40 3.70
C PHE A 111 -3.16 -18.80 4.60
N ASN A 112 -2.78 -18.07 5.65
CA ASN A 112 -3.74 -17.49 6.59
C ASN A 112 -4.51 -16.30 6.01
N PHE A 113 -3.92 -15.54 5.08
CA PHE A 113 -4.54 -14.35 4.52
C PHE A 113 -4.96 -14.57 3.06
N GLY A 114 -4.15 -15.28 2.27
CA GLY A 114 -4.39 -15.63 0.88
C GLY A 114 -3.73 -14.65 -0.08
N GLY A 115 -4.37 -14.37 -1.22
CA GLY A 115 -3.78 -13.56 -2.30
C GLY A 115 -4.71 -12.56 -2.96
N ILE A 116 -4.11 -11.68 -3.76
CA ILE A 116 -4.77 -10.71 -4.64
C ILE A 116 -4.14 -10.80 -6.02
N SER A 117 -4.96 -10.80 -7.07
CA SER A 117 -4.47 -10.68 -8.45
C SER A 117 -5.35 -9.77 -9.29
N PHE A 118 -4.74 -9.07 -10.23
CA PHE A 118 -5.44 -8.22 -11.20
C PHE A 118 -4.56 -7.82 -12.38
N GLN A 119 -5.20 -7.27 -13.41
CA GLN A 119 -4.55 -6.53 -14.50
C GLN A 119 -4.79 -5.03 -14.33
N TYR A 120 -3.90 -4.21 -14.87
CA TYR A 120 -3.98 -2.75 -14.81
C TYR A 120 -3.41 -2.09 -16.07
N ASP A 121 -3.82 -0.84 -16.34
CA ASP A 121 -3.29 -0.05 -17.47
C ASP A 121 -2.10 0.80 -17.02
N HIS A 122 -2.24 1.47 -15.87
CA HIS A 122 -1.20 2.33 -15.32
C HIS A 122 -0.99 2.05 -13.83
N VAL A 123 0.23 2.31 -13.39
CA VAL A 123 0.60 2.32 -11.98
C VAL A 123 1.49 3.52 -11.71
N THR A 124 1.19 4.22 -10.62
CA THR A 124 2.05 5.26 -10.05
C THR A 124 2.45 4.82 -8.66
N ALA A 125 3.73 4.96 -8.32
CA ALA A 125 4.27 4.63 -7.01
C ALA A 125 4.80 5.88 -6.32
N PHE A 126 4.60 5.94 -5.00
CA PHE A 126 4.99 7.05 -4.14
C PHE A 126 5.76 6.50 -2.95
N VAL A 127 6.82 7.19 -2.53
CA VAL A 127 7.55 6.85 -1.29
C VAL A 127 7.45 8.00 -0.30
N ARG A 128 7.34 7.63 0.97
CA ARG A 128 7.36 8.56 2.10
C ARG A 128 8.36 8.08 3.14
N ASN A 129 9.44 8.81 3.28
CA ASN A 129 10.47 8.58 4.30
C ASN A 129 10.08 9.24 5.61
N ALA A 130 10.49 8.65 6.72
CA ALA A 130 10.14 9.10 8.06
C ALA A 130 11.31 9.13 9.03
N HIS A 131 11.35 10.18 9.83
CA HIS A 131 11.99 10.17 11.14
C HIS A 131 10.98 9.71 12.18
N VAL A 132 11.44 8.88 13.11
CA VAL A 132 10.61 8.22 14.11
C VAL A 132 11.17 8.52 15.50
N GLU A 133 10.31 9.09 16.34
CA GLU A 133 10.62 9.44 17.73
C GLU A 133 9.70 8.65 18.66
N LYS A 134 10.27 7.97 19.67
CA LYS A 134 9.48 7.35 20.73
C LYS A 134 9.21 8.36 21.84
N ARG A 135 7.93 8.64 22.16
CA ARG A 135 7.51 9.47 23.29
C ARG A 135 6.61 8.66 24.23
N GLY A 136 7.19 8.18 25.33
CA GLY A 136 6.49 7.27 26.23
C GLY A 136 6.17 5.95 25.53
N ASN A 137 4.88 5.63 25.39
CA ASN A 137 4.40 4.46 24.68
C ASN A 137 4.05 4.73 23.21
N ASP A 138 4.05 6.00 22.80
CA ASP A 138 3.66 6.39 21.45
C ASP A 138 4.89 6.52 20.54
N TRP A 139 4.69 6.15 19.28
CA TRP A 139 5.63 6.42 18.20
C TRP A 139 5.12 7.61 17.38
N ILE A 140 5.98 8.61 17.18
CA ILE A 140 5.68 9.79 16.40
C ILE A 140 6.46 9.69 15.09
N TYR A 141 5.72 9.68 13.98
CA TYR A 141 6.26 9.66 12.63
C TYR A 141 6.22 11.06 12.06
N ARG A 142 7.36 11.51 11.55
CA ARG A 142 7.52 12.80 10.86
C ARG A 142 8.10 12.56 9.50
N ASP A 143 7.55 13.22 8.50
CA ASP A 143 8.06 13.20 7.14
C ASP A 143 9.53 13.66 7.14
N ALA A 144 10.43 12.87 6.55
CA ALA A 144 11.86 13.16 6.59
C ALA A 144 12.23 14.43 5.82
N GLN A 145 11.40 14.86 4.86
CA GLN A 145 11.64 16.06 4.08
C GLN A 145 11.00 17.30 4.71
N THR A 146 9.76 17.19 5.22
CA THR A 146 9.02 18.37 5.72
C THR A 146 9.03 18.51 7.24
N GLY A 147 9.36 17.45 7.98
CA GLY A 147 9.20 17.39 9.43
C GLY A 147 7.74 17.33 9.92
N GLU A 148 6.77 17.34 9.00
CA GLU A 148 5.35 17.29 9.33
C GLU A 148 4.98 15.91 9.90
N ARG A 149 4.21 15.89 10.99
CA ARG A 149 3.74 14.65 11.59
C ARG A 149 2.74 13.98 10.65
N PHE A 150 2.77 12.65 10.59
CA PHE A 150 1.77 11.86 9.90
C PHE A 150 1.41 10.57 10.65
N ASP A 151 0.35 9.93 10.19
CA ASP A 151 -0.16 8.67 10.71
C ASP A 151 0.48 7.50 9.94
N ASP A 152 1.18 6.60 10.63
CA ASP A 152 1.86 5.44 10.03
C ASP A 152 0.92 4.35 9.52
N ALA A 153 -0.32 4.32 10.00
CA ALA A 153 -1.37 3.46 9.43
C ALA A 153 -2.01 4.07 8.18
N GLU A 154 -1.81 5.37 7.96
CA GLU A 154 -2.29 6.10 6.79
C GLU A 154 -1.20 7.04 6.22
N PRO A 155 -0.06 6.49 5.76
CA PRO A 155 1.06 7.31 5.31
C PRO A 155 0.76 8.10 4.04
N PHE A 156 -0.27 7.69 3.28
CA PHE A 156 -0.71 8.30 2.03
C PHE A 156 -2.24 8.51 2.00
N PRO A 157 -2.78 9.49 2.75
CA PRO A 157 -4.23 9.69 2.85
C PRO A 157 -4.87 10.01 1.48
N LEU A 158 -4.14 10.68 0.60
CA LEU A 158 -4.61 11.04 -0.75
C LEU A 158 -4.82 9.82 -1.68
N LEU A 159 -4.24 8.67 -1.36
CA LEU A 159 -4.42 7.44 -2.17
C LEU A 159 -5.69 6.67 -1.83
N ARG A 160 -6.42 7.05 -0.78
CA ARG A 160 -7.69 6.40 -0.40
C ARG A 160 -8.90 6.86 -1.21
N GLY A 161 -8.69 7.79 -2.15
CA GLY A 161 -9.77 8.50 -2.82
C GLY A 161 -10.35 9.57 -1.91
N SER A 162 -10.77 10.70 -2.49
CA SER A 162 -11.61 11.64 -1.76
C SER A 162 -12.88 10.92 -1.33
N SER A 163 -13.09 10.78 -0.02
CA SER A 163 -14.44 10.69 0.52
C SER A 163 -15.19 11.89 -0.07
N THR A 164 -15.98 11.69 -1.12
CA THR A 164 -16.91 12.71 -1.56
C THR A 164 -17.86 12.88 -0.39
N GLU A 165 -17.64 13.94 0.39
CA GLU A 165 -18.69 14.50 1.23
C GLU A 165 -19.92 14.64 0.33
N SER A 166 -20.91 13.81 0.61
CA SER A 166 -22.23 13.94 0.03
C SER A 166 -22.89 15.08 0.80
N GLY A 167 -22.82 16.29 0.24
CA GLY A 167 -23.44 17.50 0.76
C GLY A 167 -23.88 18.39 -0.38
#